data_AF-A0A090BW30-F1
#
_entry.id   AF-A0A090BW30-F1
#
_cell.length_a   1.000
_cell.length_b   1.000
_cell.length_c   1.000
_cell.angle_alpha   90.00
_cell.angle_beta   90.00
_cell.angle_gamma   90.00
#
_symmetry.space_group_name_H-M   'P 1'
#
loop_
_entity.id
_entity.type
_entity.pdbx_description
1 polymer ?
#
loop_
_entity_poly.entity_id
_entity_poly.type
_entity_poly.pdbx_seq_one_letter_code
_entity_poly.pdbx_strand_id
1 'polypeptide(L)'
;MMARKLIYSILAITIVGNLVATSSISQAAPACHVIAPIIDKDPKGLNIRNDPMKDIISKIPYSDYTATTTVHIIDAKQGWLKIDEWSDGSVTATLKDQAWIYGSLIATARAVYDKPICQNCDNPKKIGQLREDAKVKILNCNEYGWLFAQGISTEGEELEGWLPPYNESPSRATATPLNQTDEPKTEGRCYHAKGYITDQDHNGLNIRAEPYVKAEVISKIPHNDYSITSIVDIADAQNGWLKLRQWTDGAVITTFAGNAWIYGKLVATLVKLGGDNNIYAAAVHTARKGGQFVPGRVVNVLDCGNEWLFVQGQSTEGKRVKGWLSPYGQSLIPYAE
;
A
#
# COMPACT_ATOMS: atom_id res chain seq x y z
N MET A 1 89.65 -37.36 9.27
CA MET A 1 88.54 -37.30 8.30
C MET A 1 87.34 -38.04 8.90
N MET A 2 86.43 -37.34 9.58
CA MET A 2 85.18 -37.91 10.09
C MET A 2 84.03 -37.08 9.51
N ALA A 3 83.25 -37.71 8.63
CA ALA A 3 82.03 -37.15 8.06
C ALA A 3 80.88 -37.36 9.06
N ARG A 4 80.31 -36.26 9.58
CA ARG A 4 79.06 -36.29 10.34
C ARG A 4 77.88 -36.05 9.39
N LYS A 5 77.05 -37.07 9.23
CA LYS A 5 75.76 -37.03 8.52
C LYS A 5 74.79 -36.12 9.29
N LEU A 6 74.27 -35.08 8.63
CA LEU A 6 73.09 -34.35 9.07
C LEU A 6 71.84 -35.17 8.72
N ILE A 7 71.01 -35.47 9.73
CA ILE A 7 69.69 -36.07 9.56
C ILE A 7 68.68 -34.92 9.53
N TYR A 8 68.04 -34.71 8.39
CA TYR A 8 66.88 -33.83 8.23
C TYR A 8 65.67 -34.50 8.90
N SER A 9 65.14 -33.89 9.98
CA SER A 9 63.83 -34.24 10.53
C SER A 9 62.77 -33.30 9.94
N ILE A 10 61.89 -33.86 9.12
CA ILE A 10 60.72 -33.20 8.55
C ILE A 10 59.63 -33.20 9.62
N LEU A 11 59.32 -32.03 10.18
CA LEU A 11 58.19 -31.82 11.08
C LEU A 11 56.96 -31.44 10.25
N ALA A 12 56.08 -32.41 9.96
CA ALA A 12 54.80 -32.16 9.32
C ALA A 12 53.80 -31.66 10.38
N ILE A 13 53.48 -30.37 10.35
CA ILE A 13 52.43 -29.76 11.19
C ILE A 13 51.10 -29.88 10.44
N THR A 14 50.28 -30.85 10.82
CA THR A 14 48.89 -30.96 10.39
C THR A 14 48.01 -30.01 11.20
N ILE A 15 47.68 -28.85 10.62
CA ILE A 15 46.68 -27.93 11.18
C ILE A 15 45.29 -28.48 10.82
N VAL A 16 44.61 -29.09 11.78
CA VAL A 16 43.19 -29.46 11.66
C VAL A 16 42.38 -28.20 11.92
N GLY A 17 42.07 -27.45 10.86
CA GLY A 17 41.15 -26.31 10.91
C GLY A 17 39.71 -26.80 10.99
N ASN A 18 39.06 -26.61 12.14
CA ASN A 18 37.62 -26.81 12.28
C ASN A 18 36.90 -25.77 11.41
N LEU A 19 36.34 -26.19 10.28
CA LEU A 19 35.35 -25.41 9.53
C LEU A 19 34.07 -25.36 10.36
N VAL A 20 33.89 -24.29 11.13
CA VAL A 20 32.58 -23.92 11.67
C VAL A 20 31.76 -23.40 10.49
N ALA A 21 30.85 -24.23 9.98
CA ALA A 21 29.85 -23.80 9.02
C ALA A 21 28.92 -22.81 9.72
N THR A 22 29.20 -21.52 9.59
CA THR A 22 28.26 -20.47 9.99
C THR A 22 27.07 -20.53 9.05
N SER A 23 25.96 -21.08 9.52
CA SER A 23 24.67 -20.98 8.85
C SER A 23 24.26 -19.51 8.88
N SER A 24 24.50 -18.80 7.79
CA SER A 24 23.93 -17.47 7.58
C SER A 24 22.42 -17.64 7.54
N ILE A 25 21.73 -17.31 8.62
CA ILE A 25 20.28 -17.17 8.61
C ILE A 25 20.03 -16.02 7.63
N SER A 26 19.52 -16.37 6.45
CA SER A 26 19.10 -15.41 5.44
C SER A 26 17.87 -14.70 5.99
N GLN A 27 18.10 -13.65 6.80
CA GLN A 27 17.07 -12.73 7.21
C GLN A 27 16.42 -12.20 5.93
N ALA A 28 15.11 -12.40 5.79
CA ALA A 28 14.36 -11.95 4.63
C ALA A 28 14.65 -10.47 4.43
N ALA A 29 15.16 -10.11 3.25
CA ALA A 29 15.47 -8.73 2.94
C ALA A 29 14.18 -7.91 3.15
N PRO A 30 14.27 -6.84 3.95
CA PRO A 30 13.08 -6.08 4.31
C PRO A 30 12.47 -5.44 3.06
N ALA A 31 11.17 -5.68 2.91
CA ALA A 31 10.40 -5.41 1.71
C ALA A 31 10.11 -3.91 1.58
N CYS A 32 10.23 -3.39 0.36
CA CYS A 32 9.62 -2.12 0.02
C CYS A 32 8.09 -2.29 0.09
N HIS A 33 7.31 -1.28 0.45
CA HIS A 33 5.84 -1.41 0.40
C HIS A 33 5.27 -0.17 -0.27
N VAL A 34 5.33 -0.15 -1.60
CA VAL A 34 5.02 1.04 -2.39
C VAL A 34 3.99 0.71 -3.46
N ILE A 35 2.92 1.50 -3.53
CA ILE A 35 1.96 1.44 -4.63
C ILE A 35 2.38 2.47 -5.69
N ALA A 36 2.52 2.02 -6.94
CA ALA A 36 3.02 2.86 -8.02
C ALA A 36 2.23 2.66 -9.32
N PRO A 37 1.95 3.74 -10.07
CA PRO A 37 1.27 3.64 -11.37
C PRO A 37 2.14 3.03 -12.47
N ILE A 38 1.52 2.22 -13.33
CA ILE A 38 2.13 1.75 -14.57
C ILE A 38 2.05 2.87 -15.62
N ILE A 39 3.18 3.16 -16.28
CA ILE A 39 3.26 4.13 -17.39
C ILE A 39 3.56 3.47 -18.74
N ASP A 40 3.58 2.13 -18.78
CA ASP A 40 3.67 1.37 -20.02
C ASP A 40 2.48 1.70 -20.93
N LYS A 41 2.78 1.99 -22.19
CA LYS A 41 1.80 2.27 -23.24
C LYS A 41 1.70 1.16 -24.26
N ASP A 42 2.38 0.03 -24.06
CA ASP A 42 2.22 -1.12 -24.93
C ASP A 42 0.78 -1.63 -24.84
N PRO A 43 -0.02 -1.58 -25.93
CA PRO A 43 -1.39 -2.08 -25.92
C PRO A 43 -1.47 -3.59 -25.65
N LYS A 44 -0.36 -4.32 -25.74
CA LYS A 44 -0.27 -5.74 -25.38
C LYS A 44 -0.13 -5.99 -23.88
N GLY A 45 -0.05 -4.93 -23.06
CA GLY A 45 0.09 -5.00 -21.62
C GLY A 45 1.53 -5.14 -21.11
N LEU A 46 1.70 -4.89 -19.82
CA LEU A 46 3.00 -4.94 -19.14
C LEU A 46 3.40 -6.40 -18.86
N ASN A 47 4.60 -6.78 -19.27
CA ASN A 47 5.12 -8.14 -19.07
C ASN A 47 5.45 -8.41 -17.60
N ILE A 48 4.93 -9.53 -17.07
CA ILE A 48 5.26 -10.09 -15.76
C ILE A 48 6.18 -11.30 -15.94
N ARG A 49 7.23 -11.42 -15.12
CA ARG A 49 8.23 -12.50 -15.18
C ARG A 49 8.40 -13.15 -13.80
N ASN A 50 8.87 -14.39 -13.73
CA ASN A 50 9.15 -15.07 -12.45
C ASN A 50 10.46 -14.59 -11.78
N ASP A 51 11.38 -14.03 -12.56
CA ASP A 51 12.68 -13.52 -12.12
C ASP A 51 13.17 -12.49 -13.17
N PRO A 52 13.96 -11.46 -12.80
CA PRO A 52 14.60 -10.55 -13.74
C PRO A 52 15.18 -11.25 -14.97
N MET A 53 14.89 -10.71 -16.16
CA MET A 53 15.39 -11.21 -17.44
C MET A 53 14.98 -12.66 -17.82
N LYS A 54 14.08 -13.32 -17.08
CA LYS A 54 13.53 -14.64 -17.43
C LYS A 54 12.28 -14.55 -18.31
N ASP A 55 11.72 -15.67 -18.73
CA ASP A 55 10.54 -15.70 -19.61
C ASP A 55 9.32 -14.97 -19.02
N ILE A 56 8.47 -14.46 -19.92
CA ILE A 56 7.21 -13.80 -19.57
C ILE A 56 6.23 -14.88 -19.12
N ILE A 57 5.76 -14.77 -17.87
CA ILE A 57 4.81 -15.73 -17.27
C ILE A 57 3.36 -15.25 -17.38
N SER A 58 3.16 -13.94 -17.45
CA SER A 58 1.84 -13.31 -17.57
C SER A 58 1.98 -11.87 -18.05
N LYS A 59 0.86 -11.18 -18.23
CA LYS A 59 0.81 -9.75 -18.51
C LYS A 59 -0.25 -9.05 -17.67
N ILE A 60 0.05 -7.83 -17.25
CA ILE A 60 -0.96 -6.90 -16.74
C ILE A 60 -1.62 -6.25 -17.97
N PRO A 61 -2.95 -6.38 -18.15
CA PRO A 61 -3.63 -5.77 -19.28
C PRO A 61 -3.38 -4.27 -19.34
N TYR A 62 -3.19 -3.75 -20.56
CA TYR A 62 -3.22 -2.31 -20.77
C TYR A 62 -4.64 -1.79 -20.59
N SER A 63 -4.77 -0.72 -19.83
CA SER A 63 -6.02 -0.02 -19.57
C SER A 63 -5.89 1.39 -20.17
N ASP A 64 -6.74 1.72 -21.14
CA ASP A 64 -6.89 3.08 -21.66
C ASP A 64 -7.89 3.91 -20.84
N TYR A 65 -8.46 3.33 -19.77
CA TYR A 65 -9.40 3.99 -18.89
C TYR A 65 -8.76 5.18 -18.15
N THR A 66 -9.62 6.08 -17.66
CA THR A 66 -9.23 7.20 -16.79
C THR A 66 -8.62 6.74 -15.46
N ALA A 67 -8.88 5.50 -15.04
CA ALA A 67 -8.30 4.90 -13.85
C ALA A 67 -6.87 4.40 -14.14
N THR A 68 -5.92 4.82 -13.30
CA THR A 68 -4.52 4.43 -13.45
C THR A 68 -4.31 3.03 -12.90
N THR A 69 -3.79 2.10 -13.72
CA THR A 69 -3.36 0.79 -13.24
C THR A 69 -2.15 0.95 -12.34
N THR A 70 -2.20 0.33 -11.16
CA THR A 70 -1.15 0.39 -10.14
C THR A 70 -0.63 -1.00 -9.80
N VAL A 71 0.58 -1.05 -9.26
CA VAL A 71 1.23 -2.26 -8.73
C VAL A 71 1.68 -2.01 -7.30
N HIS A 72 1.64 -3.05 -6.47
CA HIS A 72 2.28 -3.03 -5.15
C HIS A 72 3.68 -3.64 -5.26
N ILE A 73 4.69 -2.82 -5.04
CA ILE A 73 6.10 -3.15 -5.10
C ILE A 73 6.55 -3.60 -3.72
N ILE A 74 7.11 -4.82 -3.67
CA ILE A 74 7.60 -5.46 -2.46
C ILE A 74 9.12 -5.60 -2.36
N ASP A 75 9.83 -5.50 -3.48
CA ASP A 75 11.29 -5.62 -3.53
C ASP A 75 11.81 -5.02 -4.83
N ALA A 76 13.11 -4.79 -4.93
CA ALA A 76 13.73 -4.33 -6.16
C ALA A 76 15.17 -4.81 -6.31
N LYS A 77 15.55 -5.09 -7.55
CA LYS A 77 16.87 -5.60 -7.90
C LYS A 77 17.23 -5.21 -9.32
N GLN A 78 18.31 -4.45 -9.47
CA GLN A 78 18.93 -4.15 -10.78
C GLN A 78 17.94 -3.59 -11.82
N GLY A 79 17.10 -2.62 -11.44
CA GLY A 79 16.10 -2.02 -12.33
C GLY A 79 14.82 -2.83 -12.50
N TRP A 80 14.70 -3.98 -11.84
CA TRP A 80 13.47 -4.76 -11.77
C TRP A 80 12.78 -4.58 -10.43
N LEU A 81 11.46 -4.57 -10.44
CA LEU A 81 10.62 -4.42 -9.26
C LEU A 81 9.84 -5.71 -9.07
N LYS A 82 9.88 -6.25 -7.85
CA LYS A 82 9.08 -7.39 -7.44
C LYS A 82 7.74 -6.89 -6.96
N ILE A 83 6.68 -7.54 -7.38
CA ILE A 83 5.29 -7.20 -7.10
C ILE A 83 4.54 -8.44 -6.62
N ASP A 84 3.54 -8.22 -5.77
CA ASP A 84 2.60 -9.25 -5.31
C ASP A 84 1.14 -8.93 -5.68
N GLU A 85 0.88 -7.71 -6.16
CA GLU A 85 -0.47 -7.26 -6.51
C GLU A 85 -0.44 -6.21 -7.62
N TRP A 86 -1.51 -6.18 -8.41
CA TRP A 86 -1.85 -5.03 -9.25
C TRP A 86 -3.36 -4.74 -9.22
N SER A 87 -3.73 -3.49 -9.50
CA SER A 87 -5.11 -3.04 -9.55
C SER A 87 -5.35 -2.02 -10.66
N ASP A 88 -6.43 -2.17 -11.43
CA ASP A 88 -6.88 -1.19 -12.44
C ASP A 88 -8.06 -0.31 -11.94
N GLY A 89 -8.34 -0.37 -10.63
CA GLY A 89 -9.48 0.31 -10.01
C GLY A 89 -10.82 -0.43 -10.14
N SER A 90 -10.93 -1.42 -11.03
CA SER A 90 -12.09 -2.31 -11.14
C SER A 90 -11.81 -3.72 -10.64
N VAL A 91 -10.60 -4.20 -10.89
CA VAL A 91 -10.07 -5.51 -10.53
C VAL A 91 -8.80 -5.30 -9.73
N THR A 92 -8.68 -6.05 -8.63
CA THR A 92 -7.42 -6.25 -7.92
C THR A 92 -7.04 -7.71 -8.06
N ALA A 93 -5.81 -7.96 -8.50
CA ALA A 93 -5.28 -9.29 -8.71
C ALA A 93 -4.03 -9.51 -7.84
N THR A 94 -4.16 -10.38 -6.84
CA THR A 94 -3.03 -10.88 -6.08
C THR A 94 -2.31 -11.97 -6.86
N LEU A 95 -1.00 -11.84 -6.98
CA LEU A 95 -0.13 -12.80 -7.65
C LEU A 95 0.20 -13.92 -6.67
N LYS A 96 -0.26 -15.14 -6.98
CA LYS A 96 -0.01 -16.33 -6.16
C LYS A 96 1.47 -16.55 -5.87
N ASP A 97 2.28 -16.30 -6.89
CA ASP A 97 3.73 -16.27 -6.82
C ASP A 97 4.17 -14.82 -7.10
N GLN A 98 4.96 -14.24 -6.20
CA GLN A 98 5.54 -12.92 -6.39
C GLN A 98 6.25 -12.85 -7.74
N ALA A 99 6.12 -11.74 -8.44
CA ALA A 99 6.60 -11.64 -9.82
C ALA A 99 7.38 -10.35 -10.06
N TRP A 100 8.07 -10.27 -11.18
CA TRP A 100 8.96 -9.17 -11.52
C TRP A 100 8.51 -8.44 -12.76
N ILE A 101 8.63 -7.12 -12.71
CA ILE A 101 8.34 -6.18 -13.80
C ILE A 101 9.52 -5.23 -13.99
N TYR A 102 9.62 -4.62 -15.17
CA TYR A 102 10.71 -3.68 -15.47
C TYR A 102 10.41 -2.29 -14.89
N GLY A 103 11.24 -1.80 -14.00
CA GLY A 103 10.97 -0.60 -13.20
C GLY A 103 10.84 0.69 -14.01
N SER A 104 11.51 0.78 -15.16
CA SER A 104 11.39 1.94 -16.07
C SER A 104 9.99 2.14 -16.66
N LEU A 105 9.10 1.14 -16.50
CA LEU A 105 7.70 1.18 -16.93
C LEU A 105 6.74 1.57 -15.80
N ILE A 106 7.29 1.88 -14.62
CA ILE A 106 6.56 2.27 -13.43
C ILE A 106 6.96 3.70 -13.05
N ALA A 107 5.97 4.53 -12.77
CA ALA A 107 6.21 5.90 -12.32
C ALA A 107 5.95 6.08 -10.83
N THR A 108 6.48 7.16 -10.26
CA THR A 108 6.00 7.63 -8.96
C THR A 108 4.64 8.31 -9.14
N ALA A 109 3.78 8.24 -8.11
CA ALA A 109 2.58 9.07 -8.05
C ALA A 109 2.96 10.56 -8.00
N ARG A 110 2.04 11.43 -8.45
CA ARG A 110 2.25 12.87 -8.67
C ARG A 110 2.83 13.65 -7.47
N ALA A 111 2.78 13.13 -6.26
CA ALA A 111 3.23 13.83 -5.06
C ALA A 111 4.73 13.70 -4.73
N VAL A 112 5.61 13.50 -5.72
CA VAL A 112 7.08 13.52 -5.50
C VAL A 112 7.77 14.73 -6.10
N TYR A 113 7.04 15.57 -6.82
CA TYR A 113 7.62 16.69 -7.56
C TYR A 113 8.07 17.86 -6.68
N ASP A 114 7.50 17.96 -5.48
CA ASP A 114 7.92 18.89 -4.43
C ASP A 114 9.10 18.38 -3.60
N LYS A 115 9.42 17.08 -3.70
CA LYS A 115 10.51 16.46 -2.94
C LYS A 115 11.87 16.69 -3.59
N PRO A 116 12.92 16.98 -2.80
CA PRO A 116 14.28 16.91 -3.31
C PRO A 116 14.65 15.48 -3.67
N ILE A 117 15.40 15.31 -4.75
CA ILE A 117 16.11 14.07 -5.02
C ILE A 117 17.45 14.09 -4.27
N CYS A 118 17.79 13.01 -3.60
CA CYS A 118 18.92 12.92 -2.68
C CYS A 118 19.97 11.91 -3.16
N GLN A 119 21.24 12.17 -2.86
CA GLN A 119 22.32 11.26 -3.24
C GLN A 119 22.27 9.92 -2.49
N ASN A 120 21.84 9.93 -1.22
CA ASN A 120 21.75 8.75 -0.35
C ASN A 120 20.54 8.89 0.61
N CYS A 121 20.03 7.77 1.10
CA CYS A 121 18.94 7.69 2.08
C CYS A 121 19.39 8.08 3.50
N ASP A 122 20.60 7.69 3.92
CA ASP A 122 21.04 7.81 5.32
C ASP A 122 21.44 9.24 5.73
N ASN A 123 21.95 10.00 4.75
CA ASN A 123 22.34 11.38 4.91
C ASN A 123 21.97 12.14 3.63
N PRO A 124 20.72 12.59 3.52
CA PRO A 124 20.16 13.09 2.27
C PRO A 124 20.77 14.43 1.88
N LYS A 125 21.90 14.37 1.17
CA LYS A 125 22.40 15.53 0.42
C LYS A 125 21.49 15.72 -0.80
N LYS A 126 20.73 16.81 -0.82
CA LYS A 126 19.95 17.23 -2.00
C LYS A 126 20.90 17.38 -3.20
N ILE A 127 20.58 16.68 -4.28
CA ILE A 127 21.29 16.80 -5.56
C ILE A 127 20.46 17.56 -6.61
N GLY A 128 19.15 17.73 -6.37
CA GLY A 128 18.29 18.53 -7.23
C GLY A 128 16.81 18.40 -6.87
N GLN A 129 15.96 18.80 -7.79
CA GLN A 129 14.51 18.65 -7.72
C GLN A 129 13.98 18.27 -9.10
N LEU A 130 13.04 17.32 -9.14
CA LEU A 130 12.43 16.85 -10.38
C LEU A 130 11.34 17.83 -10.83
N ARG A 131 11.13 17.98 -12.15
CA ARG A 131 10.02 18.77 -12.67
C ARG A 131 8.68 18.11 -12.39
N GLU A 132 7.65 18.92 -12.18
CA GLU A 132 6.29 18.46 -11.95
C GLU A 132 5.67 17.69 -13.12
N ASP A 133 6.13 17.96 -14.34
CA ASP A 133 5.71 17.27 -15.55
C ASP A 133 6.67 16.14 -15.97
N ALA A 134 7.75 15.91 -15.22
CA ALA A 134 8.67 14.83 -15.54
C ALA A 134 8.04 13.47 -15.26
N LYS A 135 8.27 12.52 -16.16
CA LYS A 135 8.04 11.10 -15.86
C LYS A 135 9.18 10.61 -15.00
N VAL A 136 8.87 10.26 -13.76
CA VAL A 136 9.85 9.76 -12.79
C VAL A 136 9.79 8.24 -12.78
N LYS A 137 10.84 7.58 -13.28
CA LYS A 137 10.94 6.12 -13.34
C LYS A 137 11.45 5.57 -12.01
N ILE A 138 10.86 4.49 -11.51
CA ILE A 138 11.36 3.80 -10.32
C ILE A 138 12.39 2.74 -10.73
N LEU A 139 13.61 2.85 -10.21
CA LEU A 139 14.72 1.96 -10.53
C LEU A 139 15.06 0.99 -9.40
N ASN A 140 14.85 1.41 -8.16
CA ASN A 140 15.08 0.60 -6.96
C ASN A 140 14.22 1.10 -5.81
N CYS A 141 14.19 0.35 -4.71
CA CYS A 141 13.59 0.78 -3.47
C CYS A 141 14.35 0.17 -2.29
N ASN A 142 14.11 0.67 -1.08
CA ASN A 142 14.67 0.10 0.14
C ASN A 142 13.59 -0.20 1.20
N GLU A 143 14.04 -0.83 2.28
CA GLU A 143 13.22 -1.20 3.45
C GLU A 143 12.53 -0.03 4.16
N TYR A 144 13.06 1.18 4.00
CA TYR A 144 12.51 2.39 4.59
C TYR A 144 11.52 3.10 3.66
N GLY A 145 11.15 2.45 2.54
CA GLY A 145 10.23 3.00 1.55
C GLY A 145 10.82 4.12 0.68
N TRP A 146 12.14 4.32 0.70
CA TRP A 146 12.78 5.21 -0.26
C TRP A 146 12.76 4.58 -1.64
N LEU A 147 12.63 5.43 -2.66
CA LEU A 147 12.63 5.03 -4.06
C LEU A 147 13.88 5.58 -4.73
N PHE A 148 14.72 4.72 -5.29
CA PHE A 148 15.75 5.19 -6.22
C PHE A 148 15.08 5.41 -7.56
N ALA A 149 15.14 6.62 -8.07
CA ALA A 149 14.37 7.03 -9.22
C ALA A 149 15.20 7.87 -10.19
N GLN A 150 14.74 7.91 -11.43
CA GLN A 150 15.31 8.68 -12.52
C GLN A 150 14.24 9.63 -13.09
N GLY A 151 14.59 10.90 -13.29
CA GLY A 151 13.68 11.88 -13.88
C GLY A 151 14.41 13.14 -14.37
N ILE A 152 13.67 14.06 -14.97
CA ILE A 152 14.22 15.34 -15.45
C ILE A 152 14.11 16.40 -14.35
N SER A 153 15.21 17.09 -14.07
CA SER A 153 15.30 18.16 -13.08
C SER A 153 14.61 19.43 -13.56
N THR A 154 14.36 20.34 -12.62
CA THR A 154 13.88 21.71 -12.92
C THR A 154 14.82 22.48 -13.85
N GLU A 155 16.08 22.08 -13.96
CA GLU A 155 17.10 22.66 -14.83
C GLU A 155 17.18 21.95 -16.20
N GLY A 156 16.39 20.89 -16.42
CA GLY A 156 16.34 20.15 -17.67
C GLY A 156 17.35 18.99 -17.76
N GLU A 157 18.08 18.70 -16.68
CA GLU A 157 19.06 17.61 -16.63
C GLU A 157 18.42 16.30 -16.17
N GLU A 158 18.93 15.16 -16.62
CA GLU A 158 18.51 13.88 -16.07
C GLU A 158 19.19 13.65 -14.71
N LEU A 159 18.37 13.40 -13.68
CA LEU A 159 18.83 13.11 -12.32
C LEU A 159 18.46 11.69 -11.93
N GLU A 160 19.39 11.04 -11.26
CA GLU A 160 19.18 9.78 -10.56
C GLU A 160 19.50 9.96 -9.08
N GLY A 161 18.62 9.46 -8.23
CA GLY A 161 18.81 9.54 -6.79
C GLY A 161 17.62 9.01 -6.01
N TRP A 162 17.75 9.11 -4.70
CA TRP A 162 16.77 8.63 -3.76
C TRP A 162 15.72 9.68 -3.49
N LEU A 163 14.47 9.27 -3.67
CA LEU A 163 13.28 10.01 -3.28
C LEU A 163 12.85 9.50 -1.90
N PRO A 164 12.59 10.41 -0.94
CA PRO A 164 12.12 10.01 0.37
C PRO A 164 10.78 9.27 0.25
N PRO A 165 10.47 8.38 1.21
CA PRO A 165 9.12 7.83 1.32
C PRO A 165 8.10 8.98 1.34
N TYR A 166 6.91 8.74 0.80
CA TYR A 166 5.84 9.74 0.69
C TYR A 166 5.42 10.38 2.02
N ASN A 167 5.87 9.83 3.16
CA ASN A 167 5.56 10.33 4.49
C ASN A 167 6.59 11.40 4.91
N GLU A 168 6.18 12.67 4.91
CA GLU A 168 6.90 13.66 5.72
C GLU A 168 6.70 13.36 7.20
N SER A 169 7.69 12.73 7.82
CA SER A 169 8.24 13.25 9.06
C SER A 169 9.64 12.68 9.32
N PRO A 170 10.66 13.53 9.48
CA PRO A 170 11.95 13.13 10.01
C PRO A 170 11.81 13.01 11.53
N SER A 171 11.34 11.86 12.02
CA SER A 171 11.61 11.47 13.40
C SER A 171 12.20 10.06 13.40
N ARG A 172 13.51 10.05 13.53
CA ARG A 172 14.36 8.93 13.93
C ARG A 172 13.78 8.27 15.18
N ALA A 173 12.90 7.28 15.01
CA ALA A 173 12.76 6.20 15.96
C ALA A 173 13.77 5.13 15.53
N THR A 174 14.77 4.89 16.37
CA THR A 174 15.69 3.75 16.25
C THR A 174 14.87 2.47 16.11
N ALA A 175 14.69 2.01 14.87
CA ALA A 175 14.22 0.67 14.59
C ALA A 175 15.31 -0.29 15.10
N THR A 176 15.05 -0.88 16.27
CA THR A 176 15.74 -2.08 16.70
C THR A 176 15.31 -3.19 15.74
N PRO A 177 16.23 -4.00 15.18
CA PRO A 177 15.86 -5.05 14.24
C PRO A 177 14.83 -5.97 14.90
N LEU A 178 13.61 -5.98 14.35
CA LEU A 178 12.55 -6.86 14.80
C LEU A 178 12.95 -8.28 14.41
N ASN A 179 13.39 -9.04 15.43
CA ASN A 179 13.29 -10.49 15.39
C ASN A 179 11.81 -10.82 15.16
N GLN A 180 11.51 -11.41 14.00
CA GLN A 180 10.25 -12.11 13.77
C GLN A 180 10.17 -13.31 14.71
N THR A 181 9.75 -13.03 15.94
CA THR A 181 9.06 -13.99 16.79
C THR A 181 7.59 -13.67 16.64
N ASP A 182 6.81 -14.68 16.25
CA ASP A 182 5.35 -14.63 16.11
C ASP A 182 4.67 -13.87 17.27
N GLU A 183 4.35 -12.60 17.05
CA GLU A 183 3.48 -11.80 17.91
C GLU A 183 2.06 -11.81 17.32
N PRO A 184 1.01 -11.89 18.15
CA PRO A 184 -0.31 -12.27 17.71
C PRO A 184 -0.92 -11.15 16.87
N LYS A 185 -1.23 -11.49 15.61
CA LYS A 185 -2.20 -10.78 14.78
C LYS A 185 -3.50 -10.58 15.58
N THR A 186 -3.66 -9.46 16.26
CA THR A 186 -4.99 -8.97 16.59
C THR A 186 -5.55 -8.36 15.31
N GLU A 187 -5.88 -9.23 14.36
CA GLU A 187 -6.64 -8.89 13.16
C GLU A 187 -7.98 -8.32 13.63
N GLY A 188 -8.18 -7.01 13.44
CA GLY A 188 -9.51 -6.44 13.52
C GLY A 188 -10.44 -7.15 12.53
N ARG A 189 -11.73 -7.20 12.83
CA ARG A 189 -12.73 -7.93 12.02
C ARG A 189 -12.89 -7.41 10.60
N CYS A 190 -12.28 -6.28 10.25
CA CYS A 190 -12.44 -5.62 8.97
C CYS A 190 -11.12 -5.63 8.20
N TYR A 191 -11.13 -6.38 7.11
CA TYR A 191 -9.99 -6.58 6.23
C TYR A 191 -10.32 -5.91 4.90
N HIS A 192 -9.48 -4.98 4.44
CA HIS A 192 -9.72 -4.16 3.24
C HIS A 192 -11.04 -3.37 3.19
N ALA A 193 -11.75 -3.24 4.31
CA ALA A 193 -12.92 -2.38 4.40
C ALA A 193 -12.49 -0.92 4.29
N LYS A 194 -12.99 -0.22 3.27
CA LYS A 194 -12.68 1.20 3.02
C LYS A 194 -13.97 2.01 2.89
N GLY A 195 -13.87 3.30 3.16
CA GLY A 195 -14.94 4.27 2.92
C GLY A 195 -14.35 5.65 2.70
N TYR A 196 -15.17 6.62 2.35
CA TYR A 196 -14.76 8.02 2.27
C TYR A 196 -15.52 8.89 3.26
N ILE A 197 -14.89 9.97 3.69
CA ILE A 197 -15.45 10.91 4.66
C ILE A 197 -16.55 11.76 4.01
N THR A 198 -17.69 11.88 4.69
CA THR A 198 -18.83 12.72 4.28
C THR A 198 -19.06 13.92 5.20
N ASP A 199 -18.19 14.10 6.21
CA ASP A 199 -18.28 15.20 7.15
C ASP A 199 -18.16 16.56 6.44
N GLN A 200 -19.12 17.44 6.70
CA GLN A 200 -19.20 18.79 6.14
C GLN A 200 -18.74 19.85 7.15
N ASP A 201 -18.31 19.45 8.35
CA ASP A 201 -17.74 20.39 9.32
C ASP A 201 -16.38 20.89 8.82
N HIS A 202 -16.30 22.19 8.53
CA HIS A 202 -15.06 22.87 8.13
C HIS A 202 -13.94 22.76 9.19
N ASN A 203 -14.26 22.41 10.44
CA ASN A 203 -13.27 22.15 11.49
C ASN A 203 -12.65 20.75 11.42
N GLY A 204 -13.05 19.93 10.45
CA GLY A 204 -12.59 18.56 10.23
C GLY A 204 -13.27 17.51 11.12
N LEU A 205 -13.09 16.25 10.74
CA LEU A 205 -13.66 15.11 11.44
C LEU A 205 -12.79 14.70 12.63
N ASN A 206 -13.41 14.63 13.82
CA ASN A 206 -12.73 14.20 15.03
C ASN A 206 -12.39 12.70 15.00
N ILE A 207 -11.12 12.38 15.25
CA ILE A 207 -10.65 11.03 15.55
C ILE A 207 -10.49 10.90 17.06
N ARG A 208 -11.09 9.86 17.64
CA ARG A 208 -11.16 9.66 19.09
C ARG A 208 -10.40 8.43 19.56
N ALA A 209 -9.95 8.45 20.81
CA ALA A 209 -9.27 7.31 21.45
C ALA A 209 -10.19 6.09 21.64
N GLU A 210 -11.51 6.32 21.77
CA GLU A 210 -12.50 5.28 22.09
C GLU A 210 -13.83 5.51 21.33
N PRO A 211 -14.66 4.46 21.12
CA PRO A 211 -15.86 4.51 20.28
C PRO A 211 -17.08 5.14 20.99
N TYR A 212 -16.95 6.37 21.48
CA TYR A 212 -18.08 7.14 22.03
C TYR A 212 -17.86 8.66 21.97
N VAL A 213 -18.95 9.43 21.99
CA VAL A 213 -18.95 10.88 21.69
C VAL A 213 -18.15 11.75 22.66
N LYS A 214 -17.97 11.29 23.91
CA LYS A 214 -17.23 12.00 24.97
C LYS A 214 -15.76 11.57 25.08
N ALA A 215 -15.32 10.61 24.29
CA ALA A 215 -13.93 10.15 24.32
C ALA A 215 -12.98 11.27 23.89
N GLU A 216 -11.74 11.23 24.38
CA GLU A 216 -10.69 12.17 23.99
C GLU A 216 -10.54 12.22 22.46
N VAL A 217 -10.42 13.43 21.91
CA VAL A 217 -10.08 13.65 20.50
C VAL A 217 -8.56 13.64 20.40
N ILE A 218 -8.01 12.63 19.73
CA ILE A 218 -6.56 12.41 19.61
C ILE A 218 -5.99 13.00 18.31
N SER A 219 -6.84 13.23 17.32
CA SER A 219 -6.47 13.83 16.04
C SER A 219 -7.72 14.31 15.29
N LYS A 220 -7.53 14.95 14.15
CA LYS A 220 -8.59 15.32 13.22
C LYS A 220 -8.20 14.99 11.79
N ILE A 221 -9.17 14.56 10.99
CA ILE A 221 -9.04 14.55 9.53
C ILE A 221 -9.47 15.96 9.06
N PRO A 222 -8.58 16.74 8.41
CA PRO A 222 -8.91 18.08 7.96
C PRO A 222 -10.07 18.03 6.97
N HIS A 223 -10.90 19.09 6.97
CA HIS A 223 -11.88 19.27 5.92
C HIS A 223 -11.17 19.62 4.62
N ASN A 224 -11.56 18.96 3.53
CA ASN A 224 -11.03 19.23 2.21
C ASN A 224 -12.16 19.79 1.34
N ASP A 225 -12.07 21.08 0.98
CA ASP A 225 -13.02 21.76 0.09
C ASP A 225 -12.89 21.28 -1.39
N TYR A 226 -11.83 20.53 -1.71
CA TYR A 226 -11.59 19.97 -3.04
C TYR A 226 -12.34 18.65 -3.25
N SER A 227 -12.60 18.30 -4.51
CA SER A 227 -13.35 17.10 -4.93
C SER A 227 -12.69 15.75 -4.60
N ILE A 228 -11.51 15.76 -3.98
CA ILE A 228 -10.82 14.56 -3.50
C ILE A 228 -11.33 14.21 -2.11
N THR A 229 -12.10 13.13 -2.02
CA THR A 229 -12.63 12.65 -0.75
C THR A 229 -11.54 11.92 0.03
N SER A 230 -11.30 12.31 1.28
CA SER A 230 -10.44 11.54 2.19
C SER A 230 -10.98 10.13 2.34
N ILE A 231 -10.15 9.12 2.08
CA ILE A 231 -10.47 7.70 2.18
C ILE A 231 -9.97 7.20 3.54
N VAL A 232 -10.77 6.39 4.20
CA VAL A 232 -10.43 5.71 5.46
C VAL A 232 -10.31 4.21 5.24
N ASP A 233 -9.32 3.62 5.91
CA ASP A 233 -9.10 2.18 5.99
C ASP A 233 -9.57 1.70 7.36
N ILE A 234 -10.58 0.83 7.37
CA ILE A 234 -11.31 0.43 8.56
C ILE A 234 -10.75 -0.89 9.07
N ALA A 235 -10.33 -0.91 10.33
CA ALA A 235 -9.79 -2.07 11.02
C ALA A 235 -10.86 -2.85 11.79
N ASP A 236 -11.82 -2.15 12.39
CA ASP A 236 -12.88 -2.74 13.23
C ASP A 236 -14.07 -1.78 13.30
N ALA A 237 -15.18 -2.23 13.88
CA ALA A 237 -16.34 -1.39 14.12
C ALA A 237 -17.09 -1.80 15.41
N GLN A 238 -17.54 -0.80 16.16
CA GLN A 238 -18.19 -1.00 17.45
C GLN A 238 -19.25 0.08 17.67
N ASN A 239 -20.51 -0.33 17.86
CA ASN A 239 -21.62 0.56 18.22
C ASN A 239 -21.77 1.80 17.31
N GLY A 240 -21.54 1.63 16.00
CA GLY A 240 -21.62 2.70 15.01
C GLY A 240 -20.37 3.60 14.93
N TRP A 241 -19.28 3.20 15.58
CA TRP A 241 -17.95 3.77 15.43
C TRP A 241 -17.08 2.83 14.61
N LEU A 242 -16.16 3.41 13.83
CA LEU A 242 -15.24 2.69 12.97
C LEU A 242 -13.82 2.94 13.47
N LYS A 243 -13.09 1.86 13.75
CA LYS A 243 -11.68 1.90 14.11
C LYS A 243 -10.86 2.04 12.83
N LEU A 244 -9.97 3.01 12.79
CA LEU A 244 -9.11 3.29 11.65
C LEU A 244 -7.79 2.56 11.76
N ARG A 245 -7.34 2.03 10.63
CA ARG A 245 -5.94 1.61 10.41
C ARG A 245 -5.13 2.79 9.89
N GLN A 246 -5.70 3.50 8.91
CA GLN A 246 -5.11 4.66 8.28
C GLN A 246 -6.20 5.51 7.61
N TRP A 247 -5.86 6.72 7.22
CA TRP A 247 -6.63 7.50 6.26
C TRP A 247 -5.69 8.14 5.23
N THR A 248 -6.25 8.44 4.06
CA THR A 248 -5.53 9.03 2.93
C THR A 248 -6.32 10.19 2.36
N ASP A 249 -5.64 11.28 2.03
CA ASP A 249 -6.20 12.41 1.28
C ASP A 249 -5.25 12.80 0.15
N GLY A 250 -5.67 12.51 -1.09
CA GLY A 250 -4.78 12.54 -2.25
C GLY A 250 -3.56 11.63 -2.01
N ALA A 251 -2.40 12.25 -1.83
CA ALA A 251 -1.15 11.55 -1.57
C ALA A 251 -0.70 11.54 -0.10
N VAL A 252 -1.42 12.26 0.78
CA VAL A 252 -1.12 12.26 2.22
C VAL A 252 -1.68 10.98 2.82
N ILE A 253 -0.81 10.16 3.43
CA ILE A 253 -1.20 8.94 4.15
C ILE A 253 -0.88 9.14 5.63
N THR A 254 -1.87 8.93 6.49
CA THR A 254 -1.67 8.93 7.94
C THR A 254 -2.06 7.57 8.50
N THR A 255 -1.09 6.88 9.09
CA THR A 255 -1.29 5.59 9.77
C THR A 255 -1.45 5.79 11.27
N PHE A 256 -2.26 4.95 11.92
CA PHE A 256 -2.44 4.95 13.37
C PHE A 256 -1.88 3.67 13.97
N ALA A 257 -0.89 3.79 14.86
CA ALA A 257 -0.38 2.65 15.63
C ALA A 257 -1.30 2.23 16.79
N GLY A 258 -2.27 3.06 17.16
CA GLY A 258 -3.15 2.87 18.32
C GLY A 258 -4.64 2.90 18.00
N ASN A 259 -5.47 3.04 19.04
CA ASN A 259 -6.91 3.17 18.87
C ASN A 259 -7.26 4.54 18.27
N ALA A 260 -7.82 4.52 17.06
CA ALA A 260 -8.31 5.69 16.36
C ALA A 260 -9.74 5.41 15.88
N TRP A 261 -10.73 6.10 16.45
CA TRP A 261 -12.14 5.84 16.17
C TRP A 261 -12.81 7.07 15.56
N ILE A 262 -13.61 6.85 14.53
CA ILE A 262 -14.47 7.89 13.93
C ILE A 262 -15.92 7.45 13.95
N TYR A 263 -16.83 8.42 13.88
CA TYR A 263 -18.27 8.12 13.88
C TYR A 263 -18.70 7.63 12.49
N GLY A 264 -19.19 6.39 12.40
CA GLY A 264 -19.45 5.73 11.11
C GLY A 264 -20.47 6.43 10.23
N LYS A 265 -21.41 7.20 10.80
CA LYS A 265 -22.36 7.98 9.99
C LYS A 265 -21.72 9.08 9.13
N LEU A 266 -20.46 9.42 9.39
CA LEU A 266 -19.65 10.39 8.63
C LEU A 266 -18.69 9.68 7.66
N VAL A 267 -18.90 8.38 7.45
CA VAL A 267 -18.19 7.55 6.48
C VAL A 267 -19.21 6.93 5.55
N ALA A 268 -18.93 6.97 4.26
CA ALA A 268 -19.79 6.39 3.25
C ALA A 268 -19.03 5.58 2.21
N THR A 269 -19.79 4.82 1.44
CA THR A 269 -19.37 4.21 0.18
C THR A 269 -20.42 4.53 -0.88
N LEU A 270 -20.03 4.55 -2.15
CA LEU A 270 -20.98 4.55 -3.25
C LEU A 270 -21.41 3.10 -3.53
N VAL A 271 -22.69 2.90 -3.84
CA VAL A 271 -23.17 1.62 -4.41
C VAL A 271 -22.76 1.58 -5.88
N LYS A 272 -21.88 0.64 -6.23
CA LYS A 272 -21.24 0.55 -7.56
C LYS A 272 -22.28 0.37 -8.68
N LEU A 273 -22.13 1.15 -9.75
CA LEU A 273 -22.90 0.95 -11.00
C LEU A 273 -22.46 -0.37 -11.64
N GLY A 274 -23.43 -1.24 -11.95
CA GLY A 274 -23.16 -2.57 -12.52
C GLY A 274 -22.55 -3.59 -11.54
N GLY A 275 -22.44 -3.25 -10.24
CA GLY A 275 -21.92 -4.13 -9.20
C GLY A 275 -22.98 -5.00 -8.50
N ASP A 276 -22.54 -5.78 -7.51
CA ASP A 276 -23.42 -6.58 -6.65
C ASP A 276 -24.09 -5.71 -5.58
N ASN A 277 -25.18 -5.05 -5.97
CA ASN A 277 -25.94 -4.13 -5.12
C ASN A 277 -26.98 -4.83 -4.21
N ASN A 278 -26.91 -6.15 -4.03
CA ASN A 278 -27.83 -6.90 -3.17
C ASN A 278 -27.63 -6.52 -1.69
N ILE A 279 -28.73 -6.51 -0.94
CA ILE A 279 -28.74 -6.29 0.51
C ILE A 279 -28.71 -7.67 1.18
N TYR A 280 -27.58 -8.04 1.78
CA TYR A 280 -27.41 -9.34 2.41
C TYR A 280 -27.73 -9.29 3.91
N ALA A 281 -28.30 -10.38 4.44
CA ALA A 281 -28.58 -10.52 5.87
C ALA A 281 -27.31 -10.79 6.71
N ALA A 282 -26.23 -11.28 6.10
CA ALA A 282 -24.93 -11.52 6.72
C ALA A 282 -23.79 -11.26 5.71
N ALA A 283 -22.57 -11.08 6.21
CA ALA A 283 -21.35 -10.79 5.43
C ALA A 283 -20.80 -12.00 4.63
N VAL A 284 -21.67 -12.69 3.88
CA VAL A 284 -21.31 -13.86 3.06
C VAL A 284 -22.22 -13.94 1.82
N HIS A 285 -21.69 -14.37 0.67
CA HIS A 285 -22.45 -14.42 -0.59
C HIS A 285 -23.62 -15.41 -0.60
N THR A 286 -23.61 -16.39 0.31
CA THR A 286 -24.69 -17.38 0.47
C THR A 286 -25.82 -16.89 1.40
N ALA A 287 -25.67 -15.73 2.04
CA ALA A 287 -26.70 -15.19 2.91
C ALA A 287 -27.96 -14.83 2.12
N ARG A 288 -29.10 -14.87 2.82
CA ARG A 288 -30.38 -14.43 2.26
C ARG A 288 -30.27 -12.97 1.79
N LYS A 289 -30.76 -12.72 0.57
CA LYS A 289 -30.90 -11.39 -0.02
C LYS A 289 -32.25 -10.79 0.38
N GLY A 290 -32.23 -9.57 0.90
CA GLY A 290 -33.41 -8.84 1.40
C GLY A 290 -33.89 -7.72 0.47
N GLY A 291 -33.28 -7.57 -0.71
CA GLY A 291 -33.54 -6.50 -1.67
C GLY A 291 -32.25 -6.02 -2.32
N GLN A 292 -32.29 -4.84 -2.92
CA GLN A 292 -31.13 -4.19 -3.54
C GLN A 292 -31.05 -2.72 -3.12
N PHE A 293 -29.84 -2.21 -2.93
CA PHE A 293 -29.60 -0.78 -2.84
C PHE A 293 -29.69 -0.13 -4.23
N VAL A 294 -30.06 1.15 -4.28
CA VAL A 294 -30.07 1.92 -5.52
C VAL A 294 -28.62 2.13 -6.01
N PRO A 295 -28.23 1.64 -7.20
CA PRO A 295 -26.90 1.90 -7.76
C PRO A 295 -26.62 3.40 -7.93
N GLY A 296 -25.37 3.82 -7.77
CA GLY A 296 -24.96 5.22 -7.85
C GLY A 296 -25.40 6.07 -6.66
N ARG A 297 -25.98 5.48 -5.60
CA ARG A 297 -26.30 6.20 -4.37
C ARG A 297 -25.25 5.97 -3.29
N VAL A 298 -25.04 7.02 -2.51
CA VAL A 298 -24.18 7.01 -1.33
C VAL A 298 -24.90 6.30 -0.18
N VAL A 299 -24.19 5.43 0.52
CA VAL A 299 -24.69 4.71 1.69
C VAL A 299 -23.71 4.84 2.85
N ASN A 300 -24.24 5.02 4.06
CA ASN A 300 -23.42 5.24 5.26
C ASN A 300 -22.89 3.92 5.78
N VAL A 301 -21.61 3.87 6.14
CA VAL A 301 -20.96 2.68 6.72
C VAL A 301 -21.22 2.63 8.21
N LEU A 302 -21.80 1.53 8.69
CA LEU A 302 -22.19 1.35 10.10
C LEU A 302 -21.37 0.29 10.83
N ASP A 303 -20.92 -0.73 10.11
CA ASP A 303 -20.12 -1.86 10.61
C ASP A 303 -19.34 -2.46 9.44
N CYS A 304 -18.45 -3.41 9.71
CA CYS A 304 -17.69 -4.13 8.71
C CYS A 304 -17.39 -5.57 9.15
N GLY A 305 -17.12 -6.43 8.18
CA GLY A 305 -16.86 -7.86 8.40
C GLY A 305 -16.11 -8.43 7.21
N ASN A 306 -14.82 -8.69 7.41
CA ASN A 306 -13.85 -8.86 6.32
C ASN A 306 -13.95 -7.63 5.37
N GLU A 307 -14.14 -7.87 4.08
CA GLU A 307 -14.28 -6.85 3.03
C GLU A 307 -15.74 -6.34 2.89
N TRP A 308 -16.67 -6.89 3.65
CA TRP A 308 -18.08 -6.48 3.60
C TRP A 308 -18.34 -5.26 4.47
N LEU A 309 -19.24 -4.40 4.00
CA LEU A 309 -19.70 -3.24 4.76
C LEU A 309 -21.16 -3.44 5.17
N PHE A 310 -21.47 -3.28 6.44
CA PHE A 310 -22.85 -3.14 6.88
C PHE A 310 -23.24 -1.68 6.72
N VAL A 311 -24.15 -1.40 5.79
CA VAL A 311 -24.46 -0.03 5.36
C VAL A 311 -25.92 0.33 5.60
N GLN A 312 -26.20 1.63 5.63
CA GLN A 312 -27.55 2.18 5.59
C GLN A 312 -27.76 3.04 4.36
N GLY A 313 -28.82 2.76 3.62
CA GLY A 313 -29.11 3.42 2.34
C GLY A 313 -30.57 3.34 1.93
N GLN A 314 -30.84 3.79 0.70
CA GLN A 314 -32.14 3.63 0.06
C GLN A 314 -32.16 2.36 -0.79
N SER A 315 -33.24 1.57 -0.70
CA SER A 315 -33.48 0.43 -1.58
C SER A 315 -34.08 0.85 -2.91
N THR A 316 -34.06 -0.04 -3.91
CA THR A 316 -34.76 0.14 -5.19
C THR A 316 -36.28 0.33 -5.05
N GLU A 317 -36.86 -0.13 -3.94
CA GLU A 317 -38.26 0.14 -3.55
C GLU A 317 -38.46 1.50 -2.86
N GLY A 318 -37.43 2.33 -2.76
CA GLY A 318 -37.47 3.65 -2.13
C GLY A 318 -37.44 3.64 -0.59
N LYS A 319 -37.31 2.47 0.06
CA LYS A 319 -37.28 2.35 1.53
C LYS A 319 -35.88 2.59 2.08
N ARG A 320 -35.78 3.19 3.28
CA ARG A 320 -34.52 3.25 4.03
C ARG A 320 -34.27 1.90 4.69
N VAL A 321 -33.16 1.25 4.34
CA VAL A 321 -32.83 -0.11 4.75
C VAL A 321 -31.41 -0.19 5.27
N LYS A 322 -31.13 -1.26 6.04
CA LYS A 322 -29.78 -1.63 6.47
C LYS A 322 -29.49 -3.05 6.03
N GLY A 323 -28.22 -3.33 5.73
CA GLY A 323 -27.78 -4.68 5.41
C GLY A 323 -26.33 -4.70 4.97
N TRP A 324 -25.84 -5.91 4.73
CA TRP A 324 -24.48 -6.12 4.26
C TRP A 324 -24.41 -5.87 2.75
N LEU A 325 -23.45 -5.05 2.35
CA LEU A 325 -23.09 -4.76 0.97
C LEU A 325 -21.81 -5.53 0.62
N SER A 326 -21.91 -6.32 -0.43
CA SER A 326 -20.82 -7.11 -1.01
C SER A 326 -19.64 -6.24 -1.44
N PRO A 327 -18.38 -6.71 -1.34
CA PRO A 327 -17.21 -5.98 -1.86
C PRO A 327 -17.38 -5.55 -3.32
N TYR A 328 -18.02 -6.41 -4.14
CA TYR A 328 -18.30 -6.12 -5.56
C TYR A 328 -19.41 -5.08 -5.79
N GLY A 329 -20.11 -4.68 -4.74
CA GLY A 329 -21.12 -3.62 -4.76
C GLY A 329 -20.62 -2.27 -4.24
N GLN A 330 -19.37 -2.18 -3.81
CA GLN A 330 -18.79 -0.98 -3.20
C GLN A 330 -17.97 -0.18 -4.23
N SER A 331 -17.92 1.14 -4.06
CA SER A 331 -17.05 2.04 -4.83
C SER A 331 -16.62 3.21 -3.94
N LEU A 332 -15.33 3.55 -4.01
CA LEU A 332 -14.73 4.69 -3.30
C LEU A 332 -14.73 5.97 -4.14
N ILE A 333 -15.22 5.92 -5.38
CA ILE A 333 -15.28 7.07 -6.28
C ILE A 333 -16.71 7.61 -6.28
N PRO A 334 -16.99 8.76 -5.65
CA PRO A 334 -18.34 9.33 -5.62
C PRO A 334 -18.85 9.88 -6.97
N TYR A 335 -17.99 10.03 -7.99
CA TYR A 335 -18.31 10.79 -9.21
C TYR A 335 -17.82 10.17 -10.54
N ALA A 336 -17.84 8.85 -10.70
CA ALA A 336 -17.68 8.27 -12.04
C ALA A 336 -19.05 8.22 -12.74
N GLU A 337 -19.48 9.36 -13.31
CA GLU A 337 -20.47 9.39 -14.40
C GLU A 337 -19.78 9.23 -15.75
#